data_AF-A0A6I3KQ76-F1
#
_entry.id   AF-A0A6I3KQ76-F1
#
_cell.length_a   1.000
_cell.length_b   1.000
_cell.length_c   1.000
_cell.angle_alpha   90.00
_cell.angle_beta   90.00
_cell.angle_gamma   90.00
#
_symmetry.space_group_name_H-M   'P 1'
#
loop_
_entity.id
_entity.type
_entity.pdbx_description
1 polymer ?
#
loop_
_entity_poly.entity_id
_entity_poly.type
_entity_poly.pdbx_seq_one_letter_code
_entity_poly.pdbx_strand_id
1 'polypeptide(L)'
;MCSYSSRRRTTSLPERHSSSERSGAVVAVGHAGSVLLLEVASGRILWERALTDLPAGSPCEGQPVAVRLVADTVVAACMGHVFALTLEDGSLIWQINRRGRGAGETTLATERD
;
A
#
# COMPACT_ATOMS: atom_id res chain seq x y z
N MET A 1 58.75 -27.81 30.45
CA MET A 1 57.65 -28.68 29.95
C MET A 1 56.35 -28.11 30.49
N CYS A 2 55.57 -27.47 29.61
CA CYS A 2 54.11 -27.35 29.67
C CYS A 2 53.70 -26.45 28.50
N SER A 3 53.41 -27.09 27.36
CA SER A 3 52.73 -26.47 26.23
C SER A 3 51.27 -26.24 26.60
N TYR A 4 50.73 -25.04 26.35
CA TYR A 4 49.28 -24.86 26.29
C TYR A 4 48.91 -24.29 24.92
N SER A 5 48.23 -25.15 24.17
CA SER A 5 47.73 -24.88 22.83
C SER A 5 46.56 -23.92 22.89
N SER A 6 46.56 -23.00 21.92
CA SER A 6 45.43 -22.53 21.11
C SER A 6 44.05 -22.32 21.75
N ARG A 7 43.50 -21.12 21.50
CA ARG A 7 42.29 -20.97 20.67
C ARG A 7 42.10 -19.51 20.28
N ARG A 8 42.12 -19.27 18.97
CA ARG A 8 41.71 -17.99 18.37
C ARG A 8 40.28 -17.73 18.79
N ARG A 9 40.03 -16.60 19.43
CA ARG A 9 38.69 -16.13 19.75
C ARG A 9 38.14 -15.47 18.47
N THR A 10 37.60 -16.27 17.57
CA THR A 10 36.74 -15.77 16.50
C THR A 10 35.47 -15.27 17.18
N THR A 11 35.39 -13.98 17.44
CA THR A 11 34.13 -13.31 17.74
C THR A 11 33.31 -13.32 16.45
N SER A 12 32.49 -14.37 16.29
CA SER A 12 31.40 -14.40 15.34
C SER A 12 30.49 -13.21 15.65
N LEU A 13 30.49 -12.22 14.77
CA LEU A 13 29.43 -11.20 14.73
C LEU A 13 28.09 -11.95 14.68
N PRO A 14 27.07 -11.53 15.46
CA PRO A 14 25.74 -12.08 15.29
C PRO A 14 25.31 -11.80 13.85
N GLU A 15 24.97 -12.85 13.12
CA GLU A 15 24.34 -12.73 11.81
C GLU A 15 23.11 -11.85 11.98
N ARG A 16 23.21 -10.61 11.51
CA ARG A 16 22.10 -9.69 11.44
C ARG A 16 21.11 -10.33 10.48
N HIS A 17 20.10 -10.97 11.07
CA HIS A 17 18.92 -11.57 10.46
C HIS A 17 18.82 -11.29 8.96
N SER A 18 19.24 -12.29 8.20
CA SER A 18 18.86 -12.50 6.81
C SER A 18 17.33 -12.67 6.75
N SER A 19 16.62 -11.55 6.72
CA SER A 19 15.28 -11.47 6.16
C SER A 19 15.34 -10.34 5.15
N SER A 20 16.06 -10.59 4.06
CA SER A 20 15.94 -9.80 2.84
C SER A 20 14.52 -10.00 2.31
N GLU A 21 13.62 -9.19 2.85
CA GLU A 21 12.58 -8.44 2.17
C GLU A 21 12.44 -8.82 0.69
N ARG A 22 11.77 -9.95 0.43
CA ARG A 22 10.96 -10.04 -0.77
C ARG A 22 9.68 -9.25 -0.49
N SER A 23 9.82 -7.93 -0.36
CA SER A 23 8.69 -7.04 -0.57
C SER A 23 8.40 -7.15 -2.06
N GLY A 24 7.54 -8.10 -2.42
CA GLY A 24 7.10 -8.28 -3.79
C GLY A 24 6.56 -6.94 -4.25
N ALA A 25 6.94 -6.49 -5.45
CA ALA A 25 6.37 -5.27 -6.00
C ALA A 25 4.84 -5.39 -6.00
N VAL A 26 4.16 -4.32 -5.59
CA VAL A 26 2.70 -4.26 -5.54
C VAL A 26 2.19 -3.14 -6.42
N VAL A 27 0.94 -3.26 -6.85
CA VAL A 27 0.26 -2.24 -7.64
C VAL A 27 -1.15 -2.04 -7.09
N ALA A 28 -1.53 -0.77 -6.93
CA ALA A 28 -2.89 -0.38 -6.59
C ALA A 28 -3.70 -0.14 -7.88
N VAL A 29 -4.92 -0.65 -7.93
CA VAL A 29 -5.84 -0.51 -9.06
C VAL A 29 -7.17 0.01 -8.57
N GLY A 30 -7.71 1.03 -9.23
CA GLY A 30 -9.05 1.55 -8.97
C GLY A 30 -10.01 1.12 -10.08
N HIS A 31 -11.12 0.48 -9.73
CA HIS A 31 -12.11 0.02 -10.69
C HIS A 31 -13.52 0.03 -10.10
N ALA A 32 -14.46 0.69 -10.78
CA ALA A 32 -15.90 0.64 -10.50
C ALA A 32 -16.29 0.88 -9.03
N GLY A 33 -15.61 1.81 -8.36
CA GLY A 33 -15.83 2.12 -6.94
C GLY A 33 -15.05 1.24 -5.96
N SER A 34 -14.21 0.34 -6.44
CA SER A 34 -13.32 -0.50 -5.63
C SER A 34 -11.85 -0.13 -5.83
N VAL A 35 -11.06 -0.42 -4.80
CA VAL A 35 -9.60 -0.37 -4.80
C VAL A 35 -9.08 -1.78 -4.57
N LEU A 36 -8.18 -2.23 -5.43
CA LEU A 36 -7.51 -3.52 -5.33
C LEU A 36 -6.02 -3.28 -5.14
N LEU A 37 -5.39 -4.12 -4.32
CA LEU A 37 -3.95 -4.23 -4.25
C LEU A 37 -3.53 -5.59 -4.81
N LEU A 38 -2.62 -5.58 -5.77
CA LEU A 38 -2.16 -6.77 -6.46
C LEU A 38 -0.66 -6.97 -6.24
N GLU A 39 -0.24 -8.23 -6.13
CA GLU A 39 1.15 -8.62 -6.28
C GLU A 39 1.55 -8.56 -7.76
N VAL A 40 2.59 -7.78 -8.10
CA VAL A 40 3.03 -7.56 -9.49
C VAL A 40 3.52 -8.86 -10.15
N ALA A 41 4.17 -9.74 -9.38
CA ALA A 41 4.74 -10.96 -9.92
C ALA A 41 3.70 -11.97 -10.39
N SER A 42 2.52 -12.00 -9.75
CA SER A 42 1.51 -13.05 -9.96
C SER A 42 0.16 -12.50 -10.43
N GLY A 43 -0.09 -11.20 -10.27
CA GLY A 43 -1.42 -10.60 -10.43
C GLY A 43 -2.40 -10.97 -9.31
N ARG A 44 -1.95 -11.67 -8.26
CA ARG A 44 -2.81 -12.08 -7.16
C ARG A 44 -3.29 -10.88 -6.37
N ILE A 45 -4.60 -10.83 -6.10
CA ILE A 45 -5.20 -9.84 -5.20
C ILE A 45 -4.72 -10.11 -3.77
N LEU A 46 -4.05 -9.13 -3.18
CA LEU A 46 -3.68 -9.11 -1.76
C LEU A 46 -4.89 -8.73 -0.91
N TRP A 47 -5.59 -7.67 -1.31
CA TRP A 47 -6.86 -7.24 -0.73
C TRP A 47 -7.68 -6.44 -1.73
N GLU A 48 -8.98 -6.33 -1.45
CA GLU A 48 -9.93 -5.49 -2.16
C GLU A 48 -10.78 -4.70 -1.15
N ARG A 49 -11.07 -3.44 -1.52
CA ARG A 49 -11.91 -2.54 -0.74
C ARG A 49 -12.89 -1.83 -1.65
N ALA A 50 -14.18 -2.06 -1.41
CA ALA A 50 -15.23 -1.24 -1.97
C ALA A 50 -15.26 0.10 -1.23
N LEU A 51 -15.18 1.22 -1.95
CA LEU A 51 -15.26 2.54 -1.34
C LEU A 51 -16.65 2.78 -0.74
N THR A 52 -17.68 2.10 -1.23
CA THR A 52 -19.04 2.14 -0.68
C THR A 52 -19.14 1.68 0.78
N ASP A 53 -18.20 0.84 1.23
CA ASP A 53 -18.13 0.38 2.62
C ASP A 53 -17.52 1.44 3.55
N LEU A 54 -16.90 2.47 2.98
CA LEU A 54 -16.30 3.58 3.70
C LEU A 54 -17.33 4.72 3.88
N PRO A 55 -17.23 5.52 4.96
CA PRO A 55 -18.22 6.55 5.20
C PRO A 55 -18.21 7.60 4.09
N ALA A 56 -19.37 7.85 3.50
CA ALA A 56 -19.58 8.76 2.36
C ALA A 56 -18.95 8.30 1.02
N GLY A 57 -18.60 7.02 0.87
CA GLY A 57 -18.16 6.45 -0.40
C GLY A 57 -19.27 5.90 -1.29
N SER A 58 -20.55 5.97 -0.88
CA SER A 58 -21.70 5.63 -1.71
C SER A 58 -21.70 6.28 -3.11
N PRO A 59 -21.26 7.54 -3.29
CA PRO A 59 -21.17 8.17 -4.61
C PRO A 59 -20.19 7.48 -5.56
N CYS A 60 -19.28 6.63 -5.05
CA CYS A 60 -18.26 5.96 -5.84
C CYS A 60 -18.71 4.66 -6.49
N GLU A 61 -19.90 4.16 -6.17
CA GLU A 61 -20.42 2.93 -6.74
C GLU A 61 -20.43 2.98 -8.28
N GLY A 62 -19.72 2.04 -8.92
CA GLY A 62 -19.60 1.97 -10.38
C GLY A 62 -18.82 3.12 -11.03
N GLN A 63 -18.20 4.00 -10.25
CA GLN A 63 -17.45 5.15 -10.76
C GLN A 63 -15.97 4.81 -10.99
N PRO A 64 -15.30 5.49 -11.93
CA PRO A 64 -13.85 5.39 -12.06
C PRO A 64 -13.17 5.88 -10.77
N VAL A 65 -12.14 5.14 -10.34
CA VAL A 65 -11.34 5.47 -9.15
C VAL A 65 -9.91 5.72 -9.59
N ALA A 66 -9.40 6.91 -9.33
CA ALA A 66 -7.98 7.19 -9.47
C ALA A 66 -7.25 6.69 -8.22
N VAL A 67 -6.14 5.99 -8.43
CA VAL A 67 -5.33 5.44 -7.32
C VAL A 67 -3.86 5.79 -7.48
N ARG A 68 -3.19 5.98 -6.35
CA ARG A 68 -1.73 6.12 -6.24
C ARG A 68 -1.26 5.38 -5.00
N LEU A 69 -0.09 4.75 -5.14
CA LEU A 69 0.65 4.20 -4.02
C LEU A 69 1.74 5.21 -3.63
N VAL A 70 1.76 5.63 -2.37
CA VAL A 70 2.76 6.56 -1.83
C VAL A 70 3.27 5.96 -0.53
N ALA A 71 4.53 5.48 -0.54
CA ALA A 71 5.09 4.67 0.54
C ALA A 71 4.13 3.53 0.94
N ASP A 72 3.71 3.48 2.21
CA ASP A 72 2.81 2.46 2.77
C ASP A 72 1.33 2.86 2.75
N THR A 73 0.96 3.84 1.91
CA THR A 73 -0.40 4.37 1.80
C THR A 73 -0.93 4.29 0.37
N VAL A 74 -2.12 3.71 0.21
CA VAL A 74 -2.89 3.77 -1.04
C VAL A 74 -3.84 4.94 -0.98
N VAL A 75 -3.62 5.94 -1.82
CA VAL A 75 -4.53 7.08 -1.98
C VAL A 75 -5.49 6.77 -3.13
N ALA A 76 -6.78 6.73 -2.83
CA ALA A 76 -7.85 6.53 -3.78
C ALA A 76 -8.72 7.77 -3.85
N ALA A 77 -9.15 8.13 -5.06
CA ALA A 77 -9.98 9.30 -5.24
C ALA A 77 -11.05 9.07 -6.30
N CYS A 78 -12.26 9.50 -5.99
CA CYS A 78 -13.43 9.27 -6.81
C CYS A 78 -14.53 10.27 -6.46
N MET A 79 -15.18 10.85 -7.46
CA MET A 79 -16.31 11.78 -7.29
C MET A 79 -16.00 12.96 -6.35
N GLY A 80 -14.74 13.42 -6.30
CA GLY A 80 -14.29 14.47 -5.37
C GLY A 80 -14.03 13.99 -3.94
N HIS A 81 -14.28 12.73 -3.63
CA HIS A 81 -13.87 12.11 -2.38
C HIS A 81 -12.44 11.59 -2.49
N VAL A 82 -11.67 11.69 -1.40
CA VAL A 82 -10.31 11.16 -1.31
C VAL A 82 -10.22 10.28 -0.07
N PHE A 83 -9.67 9.09 -0.23
CA PHE A 83 -9.49 8.09 0.80
C PHE A 83 -8.02 7.71 0.87
N ALA A 84 -7.48 7.58 2.07
CA ALA A 84 -6.17 6.98 2.29
C ALA A 84 -6.35 5.66 3.02
N LEU A 85 -5.82 4.60 2.42
CA LEU A 85 -5.88 3.24 2.92
C LEU A 85 -4.47 2.75 3.24
N THR A 86 -4.34 1.88 4.23
CA THR A 86 -3.08 1.19 4.51
C THR A 86 -2.69 0.28 3.35
N LEU A 87 -1.39 0.12 3.12
CA LEU A 87 -0.87 -0.86 2.17
C LEU A 87 -1.13 -2.30 2.63
N GLU A 88 -1.06 -2.55 3.94
CA GLU A 88 -1.12 -3.89 4.54
C GLU A 88 -2.46 -4.59 4.32
N ASP A 89 -3.57 -3.91 4.62
CA ASP A 89 -4.91 -4.53 4.67
C ASP A 89 -6.04 -3.66 4.09
N GLY A 90 -5.68 -2.51 3.52
CA GLY A 90 -6.64 -1.57 2.95
C GLY A 90 -7.55 -0.92 3.99
N SER A 91 -7.14 -0.87 5.27
CA SER A 91 -7.90 -0.18 6.31
C SER A 91 -7.84 1.34 6.13
N LEU A 92 -8.94 2.01 6.45
CA LEU A 92 -9.05 3.47 6.29
C LEU A 92 -8.18 4.20 7.32
N ILE A 93 -7.25 5.02 6.84
CA ILE A 93 -6.44 5.91 7.66
C ILE A 93 -7.17 7.25 7.85
N TRP A 94 -7.54 7.88 6.74
CA TRP A 94 -8.26 9.15 6.72
C TRP A 94 -9.06 9.31 5.43
N GLN A 95 -10.01 10.25 5.43
CA GLN A 95 -10.77 10.61 4.24
C GLN A 95 -11.13 12.08 4.20
N ILE A 96 -11.31 12.59 2.98
CA ILE A 96 -11.79 13.93 2.70
C ILE A 96 -13.04 13.82 1.83
N ASN A 97 -14.15 14.33 2.36
CA ASN A 97 -15.43 14.37 1.67
C ASN A 97 -15.66 15.76 1.08
N ARG A 98 -15.24 15.98 -0.18
CA ARG A 98 -15.56 17.23 -0.89
C ARG A 98 -16.81 17.02 -1.72
N ARG A 99 -17.89 17.68 -1.32
CA ARG A 99 -19.08 17.85 -2.15
C ARG A 99 -18.80 18.96 -3.17
N GLY A 100 -18.25 18.60 -4.31
CA GLY A 100 -18.03 19.52 -5.45
C GLY A 100 -18.98 19.20 -6.60
N ARG A 101 -19.47 20.23 -7.31
CA ARG A 101 -20.16 20.04 -8.60
C ARG A 101 -19.10 19.86 -9.70
N GLY A 102 -19.18 18.76 -10.46
CA GLY A 102 -18.28 18.46 -11.58
C GLY A 102 -18.48 17.03 -12.09
N ALA A 103 -17.77 16.66 -13.17
CA ALA A 103 -17.89 15.34 -13.82
C ALA A 103 -17.33 14.15 -13.01
N GLY A 104 -16.93 14.36 -11.75
CA GLY A 104 -16.39 13.30 -10.88
C GLY A 104 -14.95 12.87 -11.16
N GLU A 105 -14.39 13.31 -12.29
CA GLU A 105 -12.98 13.15 -12.66
C GLU A 105 -12.07 13.61 -11.51
N THR A 106 -11.29 12.69 -10.96
CA THR A 106 -10.32 13.02 -9.91
C THR A 106 -8.94 12.59 -10.36
N THR A 107 -8.01 13.54 -10.40
CA THR A 107 -6.59 13.26 -10.70
C THR A 107 -5.80 13.25 -9.40
N LEU A 108 -4.88 12.30 -9.29
CA LEU A 108 -3.91 12.24 -8.21
C LEU A 108 -2.51 12.55 -8.76
N ALA A 109 -1.95 13.65 -8.27
CA ALA A 109 -0.53 13.94 -8.40
C ALA A 109 0.19 13.46 -7.14
N THR A 110 1.40 12.95 -7.31
CA THR A 110 2.34 12.69 -6.23
C THR A 110 3.61 13.47 -6.53
N GLU A 111 4.32 13.90 -5.49
CA GLU A 111 5.71 14.31 -5.67
C GLU A 111 6.50 13.08 -6.15
N ARG A 112 7.44 13.30 -7.05
CA ARG A 112 8.30 12.24 -7.58
C ARG A 112 9.33 11.92 -6.51
N ASP A 113 9.54 10.64 -6.22
CA ASP A 113 10.85 10.17 -5.74
C ASP A 113 11.92 10.36 -6.85
#